data_AF-A0A1I0FN48-F1
#
_entry.id   AF-A0A1I0FN48-F1
#
_cell.length_a   1.000
_cell.length_b   1.000
_cell.length_c   1.000
_cell.angle_alpha   90.00
_cell.angle_beta   90.00
_cell.angle_gamma   90.00
#
_symmetry.space_group_name_H-M   'P 1'
#
loop_
_entity.id
_entity.type
_entity.pdbx_description
1 polymer ?
#
loop_
_entity_poly.entity_id
_entity_poly.type
_entity_poly.pdbx_seq_one_letter_code
_entity_poly.pdbx_strand_id
1 'polypeptide(L)'
;MTLEGYLITKNETNYLIQDEDFDADYANELEANALTWSYHDVYVLDKIPFTFTKFQSGQKINVWHNGTILESNPAKINVLKMEKMN
;
A
#
# COMPACT_ATOMS: atom_id res chain seq x y z
N MET A 1 5.84 -11.74 8.55
CA MET A 1 6.06 -11.87 7.08
C MET A 1 6.29 -10.47 6.52
N THR A 2 6.88 -10.38 5.32
CA THR A 2 7.23 -9.09 4.71
C THR A 2 6.72 -9.06 3.27
N LEU A 3 6.14 -7.93 2.88
CA LEU A 3 5.74 -7.62 1.51
C LEU A 3 6.49 -6.38 1.05
N GLU A 4 6.87 -6.38 -0.22
CA GLU A 4 7.52 -5.25 -0.90
C GLU A 4 6.53 -4.66 -1.91
N GLY A 5 6.48 -3.34 -1.99
CA GLY A 5 5.65 -2.66 -2.99
C GLY A 5 5.71 -1.16 -2.88
N TYR A 6 4.78 -0.50 -3.54
CA TYR A 6 4.69 0.95 -3.60
C TYR A 6 3.53 1.46 -2.73
N LEU A 7 3.81 2.48 -1.93
CA LEU A 7 2.80 3.14 -1.11
C LEU A 7 2.02 4.14 -1.94
N ILE A 8 0.70 4.02 -2.00
CA ILE A 8 -0.18 5.07 -2.49
C ILE A 8 -1.11 5.53 -1.38
N THR A 9 -1.25 6.84 -1.18
CA THR A 9 -2.18 7.39 -0.19
C THR A 9 -3.33 8.11 -0.89
N LYS A 10 -4.56 7.68 -0.64
CA LYS A 10 -5.80 8.30 -1.17
C LYS A 10 -6.82 8.41 -0.05
N ASN A 11 -7.39 9.60 0.15
CA ASN A 11 -8.44 9.84 1.15
C ASN A 11 -8.06 9.27 2.53
N GLU A 12 -6.84 9.56 3.00
CA GLU A 12 -6.26 9.05 4.26
C GLU A 12 -6.07 7.52 4.34
N THR A 13 -6.45 6.78 3.30
CA THR A 13 -6.23 5.34 3.17
C THR A 13 -4.91 5.08 2.46
N ASN A 14 -4.15 4.12 2.97
CA ASN A 14 -2.86 3.73 2.42
C ASN A 14 -2.99 2.38 1.72
N TYR A 15 -2.47 2.33 0.51
CA TYR A 15 -2.48 1.17 -0.37
C TYR A 15 -1.05 0.72 -0.60
N LEU A 16 -0.84 -0.60 -0.61
CA LEU A 16 0.38 -1.22 -1.10
C LEU A 16 0.08 -1.85 -2.45
N ILE A 17 0.83 -1.46 -3.47
CA ILE A 17 0.72 -1.99 -4.82
C ILE A 17 1.98 -2.82 -5.12
N GLN A 18 1.80 -4.07 -5.52
CA GLN A 18 2.90 -5.00 -5.82
C GLN A 18 3.06 -5.29 -7.32
N ASP A 19 2.21 -4.72 -8.18
CA ASP A 19 2.28 -4.90 -9.63
C ASP A 19 3.66 -4.51 -10.18
N GLU A 20 4.19 -5.35 -11.08
CA GLU A 20 5.51 -5.15 -11.70
C GLU A 20 5.54 -3.91 -12.62
N ASP A 21 4.42 -3.62 -13.30
CA ASP A 21 4.26 -2.50 -14.23
C ASP A 21 3.77 -1.22 -13.52
N PHE A 22 4.07 -1.05 -12.23
CA PHE A 22 3.60 0.09 -11.45
C PHE A 22 4.16 1.43 -11.95
N ASP A 23 3.25 2.36 -12.25
CA ASP A 23 3.55 3.77 -12.55
C ASP A 23 3.02 4.66 -11.42
N ALA A 24 3.95 5.28 -10.68
CA ALA A 24 3.64 6.15 -9.56
C ALA A 24 2.89 7.42 -9.98
N ASP A 25 3.22 8.00 -11.12
CA ASP A 25 2.59 9.25 -11.58
C ASP A 25 1.14 8.96 -11.95
N TYR A 26 0.92 7.91 -12.75
CA TYR A 26 -0.43 7.46 -13.11
C TYR A 26 -1.26 7.08 -11.88
N ALA A 27 -0.71 6.28 -10.95
CA ALA A 27 -1.41 5.90 -9.72
C ALA A 27 -1.79 7.10 -8.83
N ASN A 28 -0.95 8.14 -8.81
CA ASN A 28 -1.22 9.36 -8.07
C ASN A 28 -2.31 10.23 -8.72
N GLU A 29 -2.62 10.06 -10.00
CA GLU A 29 -3.76 10.73 -10.67
C GLU A 29 -5.09 10.00 -10.45
N LEU A 30 -5.07 8.70 -10.20
CA LEU A 30 -6.28 7.88 -10.05
C LEU A 30 -7.05 8.16 -8.76
N GLU A 31 -8.37 8.10 -8.83
CA GLU A 31 -9.23 7.98 -7.66
C GLU A 31 -9.10 6.58 -7.02
N ALA A 32 -9.41 6.45 -5.73
CA ALA A 32 -9.22 5.21 -4.99
C ALA A 32 -9.91 3.98 -5.63
N ASN A 33 -11.12 4.14 -6.18
CA ASN A 33 -11.83 3.05 -6.86
C ASN A 33 -11.19 2.67 -8.20
N ALA A 34 -10.65 3.65 -8.92
CA ALA A 34 -9.97 3.38 -10.18
C ALA A 34 -8.62 2.69 -9.92
N LEU A 35 -7.91 3.09 -8.85
CA LEU A 35 -6.66 2.48 -8.43
C LEU A 35 -6.79 0.97 -8.22
N THR A 36 -7.84 0.53 -7.52
CA THR A 36 -8.08 -0.90 -7.22
C THR A 36 -8.56 -1.70 -8.43
N TRP A 37 -8.94 -1.03 -9.52
CA TRP A 37 -9.35 -1.67 -10.77
C TRP A 37 -8.22 -1.69 -11.80
N SER A 38 -7.32 -0.70 -11.74
CA SER A 38 -6.16 -0.58 -12.63
C SER A 38 -5.00 -1.49 -12.25
N TYR A 39 -4.93 -1.89 -10.98
CA TYR A 39 -3.84 -2.74 -10.44
C TYR A 39 -4.39 -4.03 -9.85
N HIS A 40 -3.66 -5.12 -10.03
CA HIS A 40 -4.10 -6.46 -9.63
C HIS A 40 -3.76 -6.79 -8.17
N ASP A 41 -2.54 -6.53 -7.75
CA ASP A 41 -2.03 -6.85 -6.41
C ASP A 41 -2.04 -5.61 -5.51
N VAL A 42 -3.26 -5.27 -5.07
CA VAL A 42 -3.52 -4.12 -4.20
C VAL A 42 -3.96 -4.56 -2.81
N TYR A 43 -3.28 -4.03 -1.79
CA TYR A 43 -3.64 -4.23 -0.39
C TYR A 43 -3.93 -2.91 0.30
N VAL A 44 -4.95 -2.89 1.15
CA VAL A 44 -5.17 -1.79 2.08
C VAL A 44 -4.33 -2.02 3.33
N LEU A 45 -3.50 -1.04 3.68
CA LEU A 45 -2.69 -1.06 4.88
C LEU A 45 -3.51 -0.56 6.07
N ASP A 46 -3.83 -1.46 6.99
CA ASP A 46 -4.64 -1.20 8.18
C ASP A 46 -3.78 -1.15 9.45
N LYS A 47 -4.29 -0.46 10.48
CA LYS A 47 -3.64 -0.28 11.80
C LYS A 47 -2.23 0.30 11.71
N ILE A 48 -2.04 1.27 10.82
CA ILE A 48 -0.76 1.92 10.64
C ILE A 48 -0.43 2.78 11.87
N PRO A 49 0.70 2.54 12.57
CA PRO A 49 1.11 3.38 13.67
C PRO A 49 1.31 4.85 13.25
N PHE A 50 1.20 5.78 14.19
CA PHE A 50 1.33 7.22 13.91
C PHE A 50 2.71 7.63 13.35
N THR A 51 3.74 6.82 13.54
CA THR A 51 5.13 7.05 13.09
C THR A 51 5.34 6.96 11.56
N PHE A 52 4.26 6.82 10.81
CA PHE A 52 4.25 6.52 9.37
C PHE A 52 3.92 7.74 8.50
N THR A 53 3.66 8.90 9.11
CA THR A 53 3.52 10.20 8.41
C THR A 53 4.77 10.63 7.62
N LYS A 54 5.90 9.94 7.82
CA LYS A 54 7.16 10.18 7.11
C LYS A 54 7.23 9.54 5.71
N PHE A 55 6.29 8.68 5.35
CA PHE A 55 6.29 8.01 4.05
C PHE A 55 5.48 8.83 3.03
N GLN A 56 5.98 8.92 1.81
CA GLN A 56 5.34 9.65 0.73
C GLN A 56 4.61 8.70 -0.22
N SER A 57 3.53 9.17 -0.84
CA SER A 57 2.87 8.46 -1.93
C SER A 57 3.82 8.28 -3.12
N GLY A 58 3.76 7.14 -3.80
CA GLY A 58 4.69 6.69 -4.85
C GLY A 58 5.97 6.04 -4.33
N GLN A 59 6.20 6.01 -3.02
CA GLN A 59 7.46 5.52 -2.46
C GLN A 59 7.49 3.99 -2.36
N LYS A 60 8.59 3.37 -2.78
CA LYS A 60 8.85 1.95 -2.54
C LYS A 60 9.14 1.68 -1.07
N ILE A 61 8.49 0.65 -0.53
CA ILE A 61 8.53 0.31 0.89
C ILE A 61 8.50 -1.21 1.11
N ASN A 62 9.06 -1.61 2.25
CA ASN A 62 8.82 -2.91 2.86
C ASN A 62 7.75 -2.79 3.95
N VAL A 63 6.79 -3.71 3.97
CA VAL A 63 5.71 -3.82 4.96
C VAL A 63 5.86 -5.13 5.71
N TRP A 64 6.05 -5.06 7.03
CA TRP A 64 5.98 -6.23 7.91
C TRP A 64 4.57 -6.39 8.44
N HIS A 65 4.06 -7.62 8.40
CA HIS A 65 2.74 -7.98 8.92
C HIS A 65 2.77 -9.32 9.66
N ASN A 66 1.74 -9.57 10.45
CA ASN A 66 1.61 -10.76 11.31
C ASN A 66 1.17 -12.04 10.55
N GLY A 67 1.13 -12.01 9.22
CA GLY A 67 0.62 -13.10 8.39
C GLY A 67 -0.92 -13.13 8.25
N THR A 68 -1.64 -12.27 8.97
CA THR A 68 -3.11 -12.15 8.81
C THR A 68 -3.42 -11.17 7.67
N ILE A 69 -3.97 -11.70 6.59
CA ILE A 69 -4.64 -10.93 5.55
C ILE A 69 -6.14 -11.06 5.81
N LEU A 70 -6.83 -9.94 5.99
CA LEU A 70 -8.26 -9.91 6.19
C LEU A 70 -8.94 -9.97 4.82
N GLU A 71 -9.85 -10.92 4.65
CA GLU A 71 -10.62 -11.09 3.42
C GLU A 71 -11.56 -9.90 3.21
N SER A 72 -11.14 -9.00 2.33
CA SER A 72 -11.92 -7.85 1.83
C SER A 72 -11.54 -7.57 0.38
N ASN A 73 -12.24 -6.64 -0.28
CA ASN A 73 -11.89 -6.20 -1.64
C ASN A 73 -11.64 -4.68 -1.66
N PRO A 74 -10.39 -4.21 -1.76
CA PRO A 74 -9.14 -4.98 -1.74
C PRO A 74 -8.87 -5.64 -0.37
N ALA A 75 -7.98 -6.63 -0.33
CA ALA A 75 -7.62 -7.31 0.90
C ALA A 75 -6.90 -6.35 1.88
N LYS A 76 -7.10 -6.55 3.17
CA LYS A 76 -6.52 -5.68 4.21
C LYS A 76 -5.39 -6.38 4.95
N ILE A 77 -4.33 -5.64 5.23
CA ILE A 77 -3.16 -6.16 5.96
C ILE A 77 -2.95 -5.37 7.24
N ASN A 78 -2.83 -6.07 8.37
CA ASN A 78 -2.44 -5.45 9.64
C ASN A 78 -0.93 -5.15 9.65
N VAL A 79 -0.57 -3.87 9.56
CA VAL A 79 0.82 -3.44 9.49
C VAL A 79 1.48 -3.44 10.87
N LEU A 80 2.64 -4.08 10.98
CA LEU A 80 3.50 -4.07 12.18
C LEU A 80 4.63 -3.04 12.07
N LYS A 81 5.22 -2.92 10.88
CA LYS A 81 6.34 -2.01 10.57
C LYS A 81 6.32 -1.67 9.08
N MET A 82 6.75 -0.46 8.72
CA MET A 82 7.16 -0.13 7.35
C MET A 82 8.58 0.43 7.33
N GLU A 83 9.26 0.25 6.20
CA GLU A 83 10.60 0.77 5.96
C GLU A 83 10.72 1.24 4.52
N LYS A 84 11.42 2.36 4.32
CA LYS A 84 11.71 2.88 2.99
C LYS A 84 12.73 1.96 2.34
N MET A 85 12.49 1.60 1.10
CA MET A 85 13.53 0.99 0.28
C MET A 85 14.34 2.10 -0.38
N ASN A 86 15.66 1.97 -0.29
CA ASN A 86 16.60 2.89 -0.95
C ASN A 86 16.71 2.57 -2.44
#